data_AF-A0AAV8XQQ6-F1
#
_entry.id   AF-A0AAV8XQQ6-F1
#
_cell.length_a   1.000
_cell.length_b   1.000
_cell.length_c   1.000
_cell.angle_alpha   90.00
_cell.angle_beta   90.00
_cell.angle_gamma   90.00
#
_symmetry.space_group_name_H-M   'P 1'
#
loop_
_entity.id
_entity.type
_entity.pdbx_description
1 polymer ?
#
loop_
_entity_poly.entity_id
_entity_poly.type
_entity_poly.pdbx_seq_one_letter_code
_entity_poly.pdbx_strand_id
1 'polypeptide(L)'
;MRKNRECGDKTRTQKQVCEIFNTKYPDRRIYQPTVRIENKFHEFGNVTDIPKSGRKRILDDEQKLDILLYIQDNPHKPTRQVAADNDVNSNMKILGTPDEY
;
A
#
# COMPACT_ATOMS: atom_id res chain seq x y z
N MET A 1 32.15 13.61 30.81
CA MET A 1 32.25 12.50 29.83
C MET A 1 31.05 11.58 29.98
N ARG A 2 30.23 11.37 28.94
CA ARG A 2 29.21 10.31 28.91
C ARG A 2 29.49 9.42 27.71
N LYS A 3 30.09 8.24 27.97
CA LYS A 3 30.21 7.14 27.00
C LYS A 3 28.88 6.40 26.95
N ASN A 4 28.30 6.23 25.76
CA ASN A 4 27.44 5.10 25.39
C ASN A 4 27.76 4.84 23.90
N ARG A 5 28.71 3.93 23.62
CA ARG A 5 28.58 2.46 23.52
C ARG A 5 27.80 2.02 22.27
N GLU A 6 28.56 1.42 21.35
CA GLU A 6 28.17 0.34 20.44
C GLU A 6 27.12 0.69 19.38
N CYS A 7 27.62 1.20 18.25
CA CYS A 7 26.96 1.05 16.95
C CYS A 7 27.33 -0.32 16.38
N GLY A 8 26.80 -1.39 16.98
CA GLY A 8 26.94 -2.76 16.49
C GLY A 8 25.58 -3.43 16.48
N ASP A 9 25.08 -3.75 15.28
CA ASP A 9 24.00 -4.69 14.92
C ASP A 9 22.74 -4.76 15.80
N LYS A 10 22.37 -3.66 16.44
CA LYS A 10 21.07 -3.55 17.13
C LYS A 10 20.06 -2.94 16.17
N THR A 11 19.21 -3.79 15.58
CA THR A 11 18.01 -3.35 14.88
C THR A 11 17.19 -2.48 15.84
N ARG A 12 17.15 -1.17 15.60
CA ARG A 12 16.45 -0.22 16.46
C ARG A 12 14.95 -0.32 16.22
N THR A 13 14.16 -0.20 17.28
CA THR A 13 12.70 -0.13 17.15
C THR A 13 12.28 1.21 16.51
N GLN A 14 11.12 1.24 15.85
CA GLN A 14 10.58 2.47 15.22
C GLN A 14 10.50 3.65 16.19
N LYS A 15 10.16 3.38 17.45
CA LYS A 15 10.11 4.39 18.52
C LYS A 15 11.47 5.03 18.77
N GLN A 16 12.52 4.22 18.89
CA GLN A 16 13.88 4.71 19.13
C GLN A 16 14.40 5.52 17.94
N VAL A 17 14.09 5.11 16.71
CA VAL A 17 14.46 5.87 15.50
C VAL A 17 13.81 7.26 15.53
N CYS A 18 12.52 7.35 15.85
CA CYS A 18 11.82 8.63 15.98
C CYS A 18 12.41 9.52 17.08
N GLU A 19 12.73 8.94 18.24
CA GLU A 19 13.33 9.69 19.35
C GLU A 19 14.71 10.25 18.96
N ILE A 20 15.57 9.44 18.33
CA ILE A 20 16.89 9.87 17.86
C ILE A 20 16.76 10.97 16.80
N PHE A 21 15.87 10.80 15.82
CA PHE A 21 15.67 11.77 14.74
C PHE A 21 15.14 13.09 15.28
N ASN A 22 14.11 13.06 16.13
CA ASN A 22 13.49 14.25 16.70
C ASN A 22 14.42 14.99 17.67
N THR A 23 15.30 14.27 18.36
CA THR A 23 16.35 14.88 19.19
C THR A 23 17.40 15.59 18.34
N LYS A 24 17.74 15.01 17.16
CA LYS A 24 18.75 15.57 16.26
C LYS A 24 18.22 16.72 15.39
N TYR A 25 16.95 16.68 15.00
CA TYR A 25 16.30 17.65 14.12
C TYR A 25 14.97 18.12 14.74
N PRO A 26 15.02 19.05 15.72
CA PRO A 26 13.82 19.51 16.41
C PRO A 26 12.83 20.23 15.48
N ASP A 27 13.32 20.88 14.42
CA ASP A 27 12.50 21.63 13.47
C ASP A 27 11.75 20.74 12.46
N ARG A 28 12.13 19.45 12.36
CA ARG A 28 11.56 18.51 11.39
C ARG A 28 11.08 17.25 12.11
N ARG A 29 10.09 17.40 12.96
CA ARG A 29 9.60 16.28 13.77
C ARG A 29 8.95 15.19 12.90
N ILE A 30 9.37 13.94 13.10
CA ILE A 30 8.78 12.75 12.47
C ILE A 30 8.05 11.90 13.50
N TYR A 31 7.10 11.10 13.02
CA TYR A 31 6.31 10.18 13.82
C TYR A 31 6.55 8.73 13.36
N GLN A 32 6.23 7.75 14.21
CA GLN A 32 6.45 6.33 13.90
C GLN A 32 5.86 5.87 12.55
N PRO A 33 4.69 6.35 12.10
CA PRO A 33 4.18 6.03 10.76
C PRO A 33 5.11 6.48 9.62
N THR A 34 5.85 7.56 9.81
CA THR A 34 6.82 8.08 8.84
C THR A 34 7.99 7.10 8.63
N VAL A 35 8.38 6.37 9.67
CA VAL A 35 9.43 5.32 9.55
C VAL A 35 8.93 4.15 8.68
N ARG A 36 7.62 3.89 8.63
CA ARG A 36 7.05 2.87 7.72
C ARG A 36 7.14 3.29 6.25
N ILE A 37 7.30 4.58 5.98
CA ILE A 37 7.45 5.11 4.62
C ILE A 37 8.84 4.78 4.07
N GLU A 38 9.86 4.68 4.94
CA GLU A 38 11.22 4.28 4.57
C GLU A 38 11.25 2.89 3.94
N ASN A 39 10.62 1.89 4.58
CA ASN A 39 10.53 0.54 4.03
C ASN A 39 9.89 0.54 2.64
N LYS A 40 8.82 1.30 2.47
CA LYS A 40 8.12 1.44 1.18
C LYS A 40 8.98 2.12 0.13
N PHE A 41 9.80 3.09 0.52
CA PHE A 41 10.75 3.75 -0.36
C PHE A 41 11.85 2.79 -0.82
N HIS A 42 12.35 1.92 0.06
CA HIS A 42 13.33 0.90 -0.34
C HIS A 42 12.76 -0.15 -1.30
N GLU A 43 11.49 -0.51 -1.16
CA GLU A 43 10.83 -1.48 -2.03
C GLU A 43 10.45 -0.91 -3.41
N PHE A 44 9.88 0.30 -3.45
CA PHE A 44 9.29 0.86 -4.68
C PHE A 44 10.03 2.06 -5.25
N GLY A 45 11.11 2.53 -4.60
CA GLY A 45 11.86 3.74 -4.98
C GLY A 45 11.12 5.03 -4.65
N ASN A 46 9.82 5.12 -4.95
CA ASN A 46 8.95 6.22 -4.55
C ASN A 46 7.63 5.67 -4.01
N VAL A 47 7.13 6.30 -2.94
CA VAL A 47 5.88 5.95 -2.29
C VAL A 47 4.69 6.17 -3.22
N THR A 48 4.81 7.07 -4.20
CA THR A 48 3.78 7.30 -5.23
C THR A 48 3.61 6.13 -6.19
N ASP A 49 4.67 5.33 -6.35
CA ASP A 49 4.75 4.28 -7.36
C ASP A 49 4.24 2.94 -6.81
N ILE A 50 3.89 2.93 -5.51
CA ILE A 50 3.24 1.79 -4.87
C ILE A 50 1.88 1.57 -5.55
N PRO A 51 1.61 0.36 -6.07
CA PRO A 51 0.32 0.04 -6.64
C PRO A 51 -0.75 0.17 -5.55
N LYS A 52 -1.69 1.11 -5.76
CA LYS A 52 -2.74 1.38 -4.78
C LYS A 52 -3.69 0.19 -4.73
N SER A 53 -3.73 -0.49 -3.59
CA SER A 53 -4.77 -1.48 -3.32
C SER A 53 -6.14 -0.80 -3.33
N GLY A 54 -7.08 -1.30 -4.14
CA GLY A 54 -8.43 -0.75 -4.27
C GLY A 54 -9.03 -0.92 -5.66
N ARG A 55 -10.24 -0.39 -5.84
CA ARG A 55 -11.00 -0.40 -7.11
C ARG A 55 -10.22 0.34 -8.20
N LYS A 56 -10.06 -0.28 -9.37
CA LYS A 56 -9.58 0.40 -10.59
C LYS A 56 -10.39 1.69 -10.78
N ARG A 57 -9.70 2.84 -10.76
CA ARG A 57 -10.35 4.17 -10.84
C ARG A 57 -10.92 4.47 -12.22
N ILE A 58 -10.39 3.81 -13.25
CA ILE A 58 -10.72 4.06 -14.65
C ILE A 58 -10.97 2.70 -15.29
N LEU A 59 -12.19 2.51 -15.79
CA LEU A 59 -12.53 1.42 -16.70
C LEU A 59 -12.20 1.89 -18.11
N ASP A 60 -11.66 0.99 -18.93
CA ASP A 60 -11.49 1.24 -20.35
C ASP A 60 -12.86 1.33 -21.06
N ASP A 61 -12.92 1.96 -22.23
CA ASP A 61 -14.16 2.14 -22.98
C ASP A 61 -14.72 0.80 -23.47
N GLU A 62 -13.87 -0.16 -23.82
CA GLU A 62 -14.26 -1.54 -24.14
C GLU A 62 -14.93 -2.22 -22.93
N GLN A 63 -14.33 -2.09 -21.74
CA GLN A 63 -14.89 -2.67 -20.52
C GLN A 63 -16.25 -2.06 -20.15
N LYS A 64 -16.43 -0.75 -20.40
CA LYS A 64 -17.74 -0.10 -20.20
C LYS A 64 -18.79 -0.66 -21.15
N LEU A 65 -18.42 -0.89 -22.41
CA LEU A 65 -19.32 -1.44 -23.41
C LEU A 65 -19.75 -2.87 -23.03
N ASP A 66 -18.81 -3.71 -22.61
CA ASP A 66 -19.10 -5.08 -22.18
C ASP A 66 -20.06 -5.12 -20.99
N ILE A 67 -19.87 -4.23 -20.00
CA ILE A 67 -20.78 -4.13 -18.85
C ILE A 67 -22.18 -3.69 -19.29
N LEU A 68 -22.28 -2.75 -20.24
CA LEU A 68 -23.57 -2.28 -20.76
C LEU A 68 -24.32 -3.39 -21.49
N LEU A 69 -23.63 -4.13 -22.35
CA LEU A 69 -24.20 -5.30 -23.05
C LEU A 69 -24.64 -6.37 -22.04
N TYR A 70 -23.82 -6.64 -21.03
CA TYR A 70 -24.14 -7.61 -19.99
C TYR A 70 -25.40 -7.25 -19.19
N ILE A 71 -25.58 -5.97 -18.84
CA ILE A 71 -26.77 -5.48 -18.14
C ILE A 71 -28.00 -5.57 -19.05
N GLN A 72 -27.85 -5.26 -20.33
CA GLN A 72 -28.92 -5.39 -21.32
C GLN A 72 -29.39 -6.85 -21.44
N ASP A 73 -28.45 -7.80 -21.48
CA ASP A 73 -28.77 -9.23 -21.58
C ASP A 73 -29.29 -9.82 -20.25
N ASN A 74 -28.95 -9.20 -19.12
CA ASN A 74 -29.27 -9.71 -17.78
C ASN A 74 -29.85 -8.63 -16.84
N PRO A 75 -31.02 -8.05 -17.15
CA PRO A 75 -31.55 -6.88 -16.43
C PRO A 75 -31.91 -7.15 -14.97
N HIS A 76 -32.09 -8.42 -14.59
CA HIS A 76 -32.46 -8.81 -13.23
C HIS A 76 -31.26 -9.12 -12.33
N LYS A 77 -30.03 -9.11 -12.85
CA LYS A 77 -28.85 -9.39 -12.05
C LYS A 77 -28.53 -8.22 -11.12
N PRO A 78 -28.25 -8.47 -9.83
CA PRO A 78 -27.88 -7.41 -8.91
C PRO A 78 -26.52 -6.81 -9.32
N THR A 79 -26.37 -5.50 -9.15
CA THR A 79 -25.17 -4.74 -9.57
C THR A 79 -23.86 -5.29 -8.99
N ARG A 80 -23.90 -5.90 -7.78
CA ARG A 80 -22.73 -6.56 -7.18
C ARG A 80 -22.26 -7.77 -7.97
N GLN A 81 -23.19 -8.54 -8.52
CA GLN A 81 -22.89 -9.71 -9.34
C GLN A 81 -22.36 -9.27 -10.70
N VAL A 82 -22.99 -8.26 -11.34
CA VAL A 82 -22.47 -7.64 -12.56
C VAL A 82 -21.02 -7.17 -12.41
N ALA A 83 -20.71 -6.51 -11.29
CA ALA A 83 -19.35 -6.03 -11.01
C ALA A 83 -18.32 -7.14 -10.77
N ALA A 84 -18.75 -8.29 -10.23
CA ALA A 84 -17.90 -9.47 -10.05
C ALA A 84 -17.66 -10.18 -11.37
N ASP A 85 -18.72 -10.37 -12.17
CA ASP A 85 -18.66 -11.05 -13.46
C ASP A 85 -17.82 -10.28 -14.50
N ASN A 86 -17.72 -8.95 -14.34
CA ASN A 86 -16.94 -8.08 -15.23
C ASN A 86 -15.60 -7.62 -14.62
N ASP A 87 -15.11 -8.28 -13.57
CA ASP A 87 -13.82 -8.00 -12.89
C ASP A 87 -13.60 -6.51 -12.52
N VAL A 88 -14.70 -5.80 -12.25
CA VAL A 88 -14.67 -4.40 -11.79
C VAL A 88 -14.22 -4.31 -10.34
N ASN A 89 -14.36 -5.42 -9.61
CA ASN A 89 -13.94 -5.53 -8.22
C ASN A 89 -12.51 -6.09 -8.13
N SER A 90 -11.51 -5.23 -8.32
CA SER A 90 -10.11 -5.55 -8.16
C SER A 90 -9.74 -5.74 -6.68
N ASN A 91 -10.10 -6.87 -6.08
CA ASN A 91 -9.33 -7.41 -4.98
C ASN A 91 -8.07 -8.02 -5.58
N MET A 92 -7.07 -7.17 -5.79
CA MET A 92 -5.73 -7.60 -6.20
C MET A 92 -5.25 -8.64 -5.16
N LYS A 93 -5.19 -9.92 -5.57
CA LYS A 93 -4.40 -10.91 -4.84
C LYS A 93 -2.96 -10.42 -4.92
N ILE A 94 -2.43 -9.93 -3.81
CA ILE A 94 -1.00 -9.72 -3.66
C ILE A 94 -0.36 -11.08 -3.95
N LEU A 95 0.37 -11.17 -5.06
CA LEU A 95 1.16 -12.34 -5.39
C LEU A 95 2.16 -12.55 -4.25
N GLY A 96 2.01 -13.66 -3.53
CA GLY A 96 3.01 -14.28 -2.67
C GLY A 96 3.61 -13.39 -1.60
N THR A 97 3.04 -13.40 -0.39
CA THR A 97 3.90 -13.47 0.79
C THR A 97 4.52 -14.87 0.79
N PRO A 98 5.85 -15.04 0.78
CA PRO A 98 6.44 -16.32 1.13
C PRO A 98 6.10 -16.60 2.58
N ASP A 99 5.14 -17.50 2.79
CA ASP A 99 4.94 -18.16 4.07
C ASP A 99 6.12 -19.11 4.30
N GLU A 100 7.23 -18.60 4.85
CA GLU A 100 8.28 -19.46 5.44
C GLU A 100 8.90 -18.78 6.68
N TYR A 101 8.39 -19.16 7.85
CA TYR A 101 9.18 -19.44 9.06
C TYR A 101 8.68 -20.74 9.66
#